data_AF-A0A1Q6VGY7-F1
#
_entry.id   AF-A0A1Q6VGY7-F1
#
_cell.length_a   1.000
_cell.length_b   1.000
_cell.length_c   1.000
_cell.angle_alpha   90.00
_cell.angle_beta   90.00
_cell.angle_gamma   90.00
#
_symmetry.space_group_name_H-M   'P 1'
#
loop_
_entity.id
_entity.type
_entity.pdbx_description
1 polymer ?
#
loop_
_entity_poly.entity_id
_entity_poly.type
_entity_poly.pdbx_seq_one_letter_code
_entity_poly.pdbx_strand_id
1 'polypeptide(L)'
;MRRAATFILLVFACHQLRALPEHSVSPSRQFVIYGAAATLRGAISELAEQTKTNLLALLRQRDGWKTAIVINLQTQQANLPEIPPASLRVSQTGFGVKLQLDLTVGQNFDGSLVERQLLRAILFEMIYRDDGELAPGARLVEPPDWLLEGALALTPGREREALVEALSTADKGKSLQEFLGQRFDLLDSAGRMLYRAYSVALVQLLLDEGGGRGRLARYISNLSHGSNDRVADLKACFPQLRDDVEKKWRSKVARLSEHQTYQLLSFAESEQRLDELIQIKISDGSRNRGRPKPANLSELSRSKLSAEGKAAVNHMSQGLLLLVGTAHPVLRPVAREYQQIAALLIRGKRRGIAKRVSHLDGIRKELAARMGDIDDYMNWFEATQMENQSGAFSDYLKAANQSQVSAQRRRDPLSVYLDALEDQIETSELE
;
A
#
# COMPACT_ATOMS: atom_id res chain seq x y z
N MET A 1 -78.22 -42.50 20.74
CA MET A 1 -77.34 -41.31 20.88
C MET A 1 -75.89 -41.80 20.87
N ARG A 2 -75.16 -41.60 19.75
CA ARG A 2 -73.88 -40.83 19.66
C ARG A 2 -72.92 -41.14 20.84
N ARG A 3 -71.70 -41.64 20.64
CA ARG A 3 -70.61 -41.04 19.84
C ARG A 3 -69.55 -42.07 19.46
N ALA A 4 -69.06 -41.95 18.22
CA ALA A 4 -67.82 -42.53 17.72
C ALA A 4 -66.61 -41.84 18.38
N ALA A 5 -65.55 -42.59 18.69
CA ALA A 5 -64.24 -42.06 19.02
C ALA A 5 -63.25 -42.58 17.97
N THR A 6 -62.90 -41.67 17.07
CA THR A 6 -62.04 -41.85 15.91
C THR A 6 -60.57 -41.86 16.33
N PHE A 7 -59.79 -42.74 15.68
CA PHE A 7 -58.33 -42.76 15.64
C PHE A 7 -57.74 -41.35 15.43
N ILE A 8 -56.72 -40.98 16.22
CA ILE A 8 -55.84 -39.84 15.90
C ILE A 8 -54.42 -40.37 15.70
N LEU A 9 -53.95 -40.12 14.48
CA LEU A 9 -52.67 -40.47 13.90
C LEU A 9 -51.53 -39.60 14.48
N LEU A 10 -50.40 -40.26 14.71
CA LEU A 10 -49.02 -39.79 14.56
C LEU A 10 -48.82 -38.38 13.95
N VAL A 11 -48.23 -37.47 14.73
CA VAL A 11 -47.39 -36.37 14.21
C VAL A 11 -46.12 -36.33 15.05
N PHE A 12 -45.12 -37.10 14.63
CA PHE A 12 -43.74 -36.87 15.05
C PHE A 12 -43.31 -35.53 14.43
N ALA A 13 -43.25 -34.49 15.27
CA ALA A 13 -42.60 -33.25 14.90
C ALA A 13 -41.10 -33.53 14.73
N CYS A 14 -40.67 -33.76 13.50
CA CYS A 14 -39.29 -33.54 13.07
C CYS A 14 -38.95 -32.07 13.31
N HIS A 15 -38.54 -31.74 14.54
CA HIS A 15 -37.68 -30.58 14.73
C HIS A 15 -36.40 -30.87 13.94
N GLN A 16 -36.30 -30.22 12.79
CA GLN A 16 -35.06 -30.00 12.07
C GLN A 16 -34.02 -29.52 13.08
N LEU A 17 -33.18 -30.43 13.57
CA LEU A 17 -31.87 -30.11 14.09
C LEU A 17 -31.13 -29.47 12.91
N ARG A 18 -31.28 -28.14 12.75
CA ARG A 18 -30.35 -27.36 11.93
C ARG A 18 -28.98 -27.64 12.55
N ALA A 19 -28.18 -28.45 11.86
CA ALA A 19 -26.78 -28.63 12.21
C ALA A 19 -26.18 -27.23 12.39
N LEU A 20 -25.49 -27.01 13.51
CA LEU A 20 -24.71 -25.79 13.72
C LEU A 20 -23.81 -25.61 12.49
N PRO A 21 -23.78 -24.41 11.88
CA PRO A 21 -22.90 -24.17 10.74
C PRO A 21 -21.49 -24.59 11.12
N GLU A 22 -20.81 -25.28 10.20
CA GLU A 22 -19.41 -25.62 10.42
C GLU A 22 -18.61 -24.36 10.75
N HIS A 23 -17.71 -24.48 11.71
CA HIS A 23 -16.90 -23.36 12.15
C HIS A 23 -15.44 -23.74 12.31
N SER A 24 -14.59 -22.72 12.22
CA SER A 24 -13.16 -22.79 12.49
C SER A 24 -12.83 -21.71 13.51
N VAL A 25 -11.94 -22.03 14.45
CA VAL A 25 -11.44 -21.07 15.45
C VAL A 25 -9.99 -20.77 15.10
N SER A 26 -9.62 -19.49 15.12
CA SER A 26 -8.27 -19.07 14.82
C SER A 26 -7.27 -19.50 15.91
N PRO A 27 -5.96 -19.57 15.61
CA PRO A 27 -4.93 -19.92 16.58
C PRO A 27 -4.97 -19.08 17.87
N SER A 28 -5.25 -17.77 17.78
CA SER A 28 -5.36 -16.93 18.97
C SER A 28 -6.68 -17.07 19.71
N ARG A 29 -7.65 -17.80 19.13
CA ARG A 29 -9.03 -17.95 19.58
C ARG A 29 -9.86 -16.66 19.60
N GLN A 30 -9.33 -15.57 19.04
CA GLN A 30 -10.07 -14.32 18.92
C GLN A 30 -11.12 -14.39 17.82
N PHE A 31 -10.82 -15.08 16.71
CA PHE A 31 -11.71 -15.13 15.55
C PHE A 31 -12.43 -16.48 15.48
N VAL A 32 -13.76 -16.42 15.41
CA VAL A 32 -14.61 -17.61 15.22
C VAL A 32 -15.33 -17.47 13.89
N ILE A 33 -15.00 -18.35 12.94
CA ILE A 33 -15.42 -18.23 11.54
C ILE A 33 -16.45 -19.31 11.23
N TYR A 34 -17.67 -18.90 10.89
CA TYR A 34 -18.77 -19.79 10.53
C TYR A 34 -19.02 -19.80 9.01
N GLY A 35 -19.46 -20.94 8.48
CA GLY A 35 -19.93 -21.07 7.10
C GLY A 35 -18.83 -21.39 6.07
N ALA A 36 -19.17 -21.24 4.78
CA ALA A 36 -18.34 -21.55 3.59
C ALA A 36 -17.55 -22.89 3.64
N ALA A 37 -16.61 -23.07 2.72
CA ALA A 37 -15.72 -24.24 2.69
C ALA A 37 -14.55 -24.08 3.69
N ALA A 38 -14.03 -25.20 4.20
CA ALA A 38 -12.92 -25.21 5.16
C ALA A 38 -11.66 -24.46 4.67
N THR A 39 -11.36 -24.52 3.37
CA THR A 39 -10.24 -23.79 2.76
C THR A 39 -10.39 -22.28 2.89
N LEU A 40 -11.59 -21.76 2.63
CA LEU A 40 -11.87 -20.33 2.75
C LEU A 40 -11.88 -19.90 4.22
N ARG A 41 -12.43 -20.71 5.13
CA ARG A 41 -12.33 -20.46 6.57
C ARG A 41 -10.86 -20.35 7.01
N GLY A 42 -10.00 -21.24 6.52
CA GLY A 42 -8.55 -21.20 6.75
C GLY A 42 -7.92 -19.90 6.26
N ALA A 43 -8.17 -19.50 5.01
CA ALA A 43 -7.62 -18.27 4.42
C ALA A 43 -8.06 -17.00 5.17
N ILE A 44 -9.33 -16.93 5.58
CA ILE A 44 -9.85 -15.79 6.37
C ILE A 44 -9.27 -15.79 7.77
N SER A 45 -9.08 -16.96 8.39
CA SER A 45 -8.39 -17.07 9.68
C SER A 45 -6.96 -16.55 9.59
N GLU A 46 -6.23 -16.92 8.55
CA GLU A 46 -4.86 -16.48 8.33
C GLU A 46 -4.79 -14.95 8.12
N LEU A 47 -5.66 -14.41 7.27
CA LEU A 47 -5.75 -12.96 7.05
C LEU A 47 -6.08 -12.20 8.34
N ALA A 48 -7.00 -12.70 9.16
CA ALA A 48 -7.37 -12.08 10.43
C ALA A 48 -6.20 -12.07 11.44
N GLU A 49 -5.51 -13.21 11.58
CA GLU A 49 -4.33 -13.31 12.46
C GLU A 49 -3.17 -12.43 11.96
N GLN A 50 -2.93 -12.39 10.64
CA GLN A 50 -1.91 -11.53 10.06
C GLN A 50 -2.24 -10.05 10.29
N THR A 51 -3.48 -9.63 10.05
CA THR A 51 -3.95 -8.26 10.26
C THR A 51 -3.73 -7.82 11.71
N LYS A 52 -4.12 -8.68 12.67
CA LYS A 52 -3.90 -8.43 14.09
C LYS A 52 -2.41 -8.38 14.45
N THR A 53 -1.63 -9.34 13.96
CA THR A 53 -0.19 -9.41 14.21
C THR A 53 0.51 -8.15 13.72
N ASN A 54 0.15 -7.66 12.52
CA ASN A 54 0.68 -6.42 11.97
C ASN A 54 0.34 -5.21 12.86
N LEU A 55 -0.90 -5.09 13.32
CA LEU A 55 -1.31 -4.00 14.21
C LEU A 55 -0.58 -4.06 15.57
N LEU A 56 -0.52 -5.24 16.19
CA LEU A 56 0.16 -5.42 17.48
C LEU A 56 1.67 -5.14 17.36
N ALA A 57 2.30 -5.55 16.26
CA ALA A 57 3.70 -5.22 15.96
C ALA A 57 3.89 -3.71 15.76
N LEU A 58 2.98 -3.04 15.05
CA LEU A 58 2.98 -1.59 14.87
C LEU A 58 2.92 -0.86 16.22
N LEU A 59 2.04 -1.31 17.13
CA LEU A 59 1.86 -0.72 18.46
C LEU A 59 2.87 -1.21 19.51
N ARG A 60 3.68 -2.24 19.20
CA ARG A 60 4.52 -2.99 20.15
C ARG A 60 3.74 -3.46 21.37
N GLN A 61 2.52 -3.96 21.14
CA GLN A 61 1.65 -4.50 22.17
C GLN A 61 1.68 -6.03 22.16
N ARG A 62 1.43 -6.64 23.31
CA ARG A 62 1.17 -8.07 23.40
C ARG A 62 -0.27 -8.35 23.02
N ASP A 63 -0.52 -9.57 22.58
CA ASP A 63 -1.90 -10.01 22.40
C ASP A 63 -2.59 -10.15 23.75
N GLY A 64 -3.78 -9.59 23.86
CA GLY A 64 -4.51 -9.43 25.12
C GLY A 64 -5.99 -9.14 24.88
N TRP A 65 -6.53 -9.67 23.78
CA TRP A 65 -7.93 -9.52 23.43
C TRP A 65 -8.84 -10.12 24.51
N LYS A 66 -10.02 -9.52 24.71
CA LYS A 66 -11.04 -10.03 25.65
C LYS A 66 -12.34 -10.45 24.96
N THR A 67 -12.64 -9.80 23.84
CA THR A 67 -13.88 -10.04 23.08
C THR A 67 -13.57 -10.78 21.78
N ALA A 68 -14.25 -11.91 21.57
CA ALA A 68 -14.14 -12.65 20.32
C ALA A 68 -14.87 -11.92 19.17
N ILE A 69 -14.31 -12.01 17.98
CA ILE A 69 -14.86 -11.48 16.74
C ILE A 69 -15.47 -12.64 15.95
N VAL A 70 -16.78 -12.60 15.75
CA VAL A 70 -17.50 -13.63 14.99
C VAL A 70 -17.49 -13.24 13.52
N ILE A 71 -17.05 -14.14 12.64
CA ILE A 71 -17.00 -13.92 11.19
C ILE A 71 -17.96 -14.90 10.53
N ASN A 72 -18.96 -14.39 9.80
CA ASN A 72 -19.91 -15.23 9.07
C ASN A 72 -19.62 -15.16 7.58
N LEU A 73 -19.28 -16.31 6.99
CA LEU A 73 -19.05 -16.44 5.55
C LEU A 73 -20.33 -16.91 4.89
N GLN A 74 -20.88 -16.08 4.00
CA GLN A 74 -22.07 -16.37 3.22
C GLN A 74 -21.71 -16.39 1.73
N THR A 75 -22.21 -17.36 0.98
CA THR A 75 -22.07 -17.37 -0.48
C THR A 75 -23.11 -16.45 -1.09
N GLN A 76 -22.72 -15.68 -2.12
CA GLN A 76 -23.66 -14.83 -2.84
C GLN A 76 -24.75 -15.69 -3.49
N GLN A 77 -26.01 -15.40 -3.16
CA GLN A 77 -27.17 -16.10 -3.73
C GLN A 77 -27.84 -15.23 -4.78
N ALA A 78 -28.14 -15.81 -5.96
CA ALA A 78 -28.67 -15.09 -7.12
C ALA A 78 -30.05 -14.42 -6.89
N ASN A 79 -30.76 -14.79 -5.82
CA ASN A 79 -32.14 -14.37 -5.54
C ASN A 79 -32.29 -13.46 -4.31
N LEU A 80 -31.19 -13.05 -3.67
CA LEU A 80 -31.22 -12.14 -2.52
C LEU A 80 -30.84 -10.72 -2.94
N PRO A 81 -31.34 -9.68 -2.24
CA PRO A 81 -30.91 -8.31 -2.46
C PRO A 81 -29.38 -8.19 -2.32
N GLU A 82 -28.79 -7.20 -2.99
CA GLU A 82 -27.33 -7.00 -3.00
C GLU A 82 -26.83 -6.68 -1.58
N ILE A 83 -26.30 -7.71 -0.90
CA ILE A 83 -25.69 -7.60 0.43
C ILE A 83 -24.29 -7.01 0.26
N PRO A 84 -23.85 -6.09 1.13
CA PRO A 84 -22.48 -5.59 1.11
C PRO A 84 -21.46 -6.74 1.15
N PRO A 85 -20.33 -6.63 0.42
CA PRO A 85 -19.31 -7.68 0.38
C PRO A 85 -18.66 -7.94 1.74
N ALA A 86 -18.53 -6.91 2.59
CA ALA A 86 -18.21 -7.05 3.99
C ALA A 86 -19.00 -6.03 4.82
N SER A 87 -19.59 -6.48 5.92
CA SER A 87 -20.35 -5.65 6.85
C SER A 87 -19.96 -5.98 8.28
N LEU A 88 -19.36 -5.02 8.97
CA LEU A 88 -19.16 -5.11 10.42
C LEU A 88 -20.41 -4.64 11.15
N ARG A 89 -21.01 -5.52 11.93
CA ARG A 89 -22.07 -5.23 12.88
C ARG A 89 -21.50 -5.19 14.28
N VAL A 90 -21.76 -4.09 14.96
CA VAL A 90 -21.43 -3.91 16.38
C VAL A 90 -22.74 -3.76 17.13
N SER A 91 -22.96 -4.63 18.11
CA SER A 91 -24.14 -4.57 18.97
C SER A 91 -23.74 -4.49 20.44
N GLN A 92 -24.45 -3.67 21.21
CA GLN A 92 -24.29 -3.61 22.66
C GLN A 92 -24.98 -4.79 23.30
N THR A 93 -24.32 -5.40 24.26
CA THR A 93 -24.86 -6.43 25.12
C THR A 93 -24.66 -6.02 26.57
N GLY A 94 -25.39 -6.64 27.50
CA GLY A 94 -25.17 -6.43 28.93
C GLY A 94 -23.75 -6.80 29.40
N PHE A 95 -22.93 -7.44 28.56
CA PHE A 95 -21.58 -7.87 28.89
C PHE A 95 -20.50 -7.19 28.01
N GLY A 96 -20.84 -6.07 27.36
CA GLY A 96 -19.95 -5.31 26.48
C GLY A 96 -20.34 -5.38 25.01
N VAL A 97 -19.40 -5.09 24.10
CA VAL A 97 -19.65 -5.11 22.66
C VAL A 97 -19.63 -6.54 22.10
N LYS A 98 -20.57 -6.84 21.21
CA LYS A 98 -20.50 -8.02 20.34
C LYS A 98 -20.12 -7.58 18.93
N LEU A 99 -19.05 -8.18 18.42
CA LEU A 99 -18.46 -7.88 17.11
C LEU A 99 -18.78 -9.02 16.14
N GLN A 100 -19.50 -8.70 15.07
CA GLN A 100 -19.86 -9.66 14.03
C GLN A 100 -19.52 -9.10 12.65
N LEU A 101 -18.66 -9.79 11.91
CA LEU A 101 -18.29 -9.46 10.54
C LEU A 101 -18.98 -10.42 9.57
N ASP A 102 -19.95 -9.93 8.81
CA ASP A 102 -20.59 -10.70 7.75
C ASP A 102 -19.84 -10.47 6.43
N LEU A 103 -19.33 -11.54 5.82
CA LEU A 103 -18.62 -11.53 4.55
C LEU A 103 -19.42 -12.27 3.49
N THR A 104 -19.67 -11.61 2.36
CA THR A 104 -20.35 -12.18 1.20
C THR A 104 -19.31 -12.58 0.16
N VAL A 105 -19.17 -13.88 -0.08
CA VAL A 105 -18.22 -14.46 -1.02
C VAL A 105 -18.89 -14.54 -2.38
N GLY A 106 -18.47 -13.64 -3.28
CA GLY A 106 -18.94 -13.54 -4.67
C GLY A 106 -17.78 -13.45 -5.66
N GLN A 107 -18.08 -13.19 -6.95
CA GLN A 107 -17.06 -13.10 -8.01
C GLN A 107 -16.07 -11.94 -7.81
N ASN A 108 -16.48 -10.88 -7.11
CA ASN A 108 -15.68 -9.67 -6.83
C ASN A 108 -15.17 -9.62 -5.38
N PHE A 109 -14.75 -10.75 -4.82
CA PHE A 109 -14.24 -10.81 -3.45
C PHE A 109 -12.92 -10.03 -3.31
N ASP A 110 -12.97 -8.86 -2.67
CA ASP A 110 -11.82 -7.97 -2.48
C ASP A 110 -11.18 -8.19 -1.10
N GLY A 111 -10.01 -8.82 -1.07
CA GLY A 111 -9.25 -9.06 0.15
C GLY A 111 -8.87 -7.78 0.91
N SER A 112 -8.66 -6.66 0.21
CA SER A 112 -8.30 -5.38 0.84
C SER A 112 -9.45 -4.79 1.64
N LEU A 113 -10.69 -4.97 1.14
CA LEU A 113 -11.89 -4.55 1.83
C LEU A 113 -12.17 -5.41 3.07
N VAL A 114 -11.92 -6.72 2.98
CA VAL A 114 -12.03 -7.66 4.11
C VAL A 114 -11.02 -7.30 5.20
N GLU A 115 -9.75 -7.11 4.83
CA GLU A 115 -8.68 -6.71 5.73
C GLU A 115 -9.00 -5.38 6.44
N ARG A 116 -9.55 -4.40 5.71
CA ARG A 116 -10.01 -3.13 6.31
C ARG A 116 -11.10 -3.35 7.37
N GLN A 117 -12.09 -4.19 7.10
CA GLN A 117 -13.14 -4.47 8.10
C GLN A 117 -12.63 -5.33 9.27
N LEU A 118 -11.69 -6.24 9.03
CA LEU A 118 -11.01 -7.00 10.09
C LEU A 118 -10.24 -6.05 11.01
N LEU A 119 -9.46 -5.13 10.46
CA LEU A 119 -8.76 -4.13 11.25
C LEU A 119 -9.73 -3.24 12.03
N ARG A 120 -10.84 -2.84 11.42
CA ARG A 120 -11.89 -2.07 12.10
C ARG A 120 -12.49 -2.84 13.27
N ALA A 121 -12.76 -4.14 13.11
CA ALA A 121 -13.25 -4.99 14.19
C ALA A 121 -12.23 -5.11 15.33
N ILE A 122 -10.94 -5.28 15.01
CA ILE A 122 -9.86 -5.35 16.00
C ILE A 122 -9.73 -4.02 16.75
N LEU A 123 -9.78 -2.88 16.06
CA LEU A 123 -9.73 -1.57 16.71
C LEU A 123 -10.95 -1.32 17.59
N PHE A 124 -12.14 -1.75 17.18
CA PHE A 124 -13.32 -1.70 18.05
C PHE A 124 -13.13 -2.52 19.32
N GLU A 125 -12.57 -3.72 19.21
CA GLU A 125 -12.21 -4.51 20.38
C GLU A 125 -11.24 -3.74 21.28
N MET A 126 -10.21 -3.11 20.72
CA MET A 126 -9.23 -2.34 21.49
C MET A 126 -9.82 -1.10 22.17
N ILE A 127 -10.75 -0.40 21.52
CA ILE A 127 -11.43 0.78 22.07
C ILE A 127 -12.29 0.38 23.28
N TYR A 128 -13.04 -0.72 23.17
CA TYR A 128 -14.00 -1.15 24.18
C TYR A 128 -13.51 -2.32 25.03
N ARG A 129 -12.21 -2.64 25.01
CA ARG A 129 -11.64 -3.84 25.65
C ARG A 129 -11.90 -3.86 27.15
N ASP A 130 -11.73 -2.71 27.78
CA ASP A 130 -11.84 -2.54 29.23
C ASP A 130 -13.18 -1.93 29.63
N ASP A 131 -14.04 -1.63 28.65
CA ASP A 131 -15.40 -1.16 28.86
C ASP A 131 -16.28 -2.37 29.17
N GLY A 132 -16.82 -2.41 30.40
CA GLY A 132 -17.70 -3.48 30.86
C GLY A 132 -19.12 -3.36 30.29
N GLU A 133 -20.11 -3.28 31.17
CA GLU A 133 -21.51 -3.14 30.75
C GLU A 133 -21.74 -1.78 30.08
N LEU A 134 -22.02 -1.80 28.77
CA LEU A 134 -22.38 -0.59 28.03
C LEU A 134 -23.86 -0.30 28.23
N ALA A 135 -24.18 0.94 28.59
CA ALA A 135 -25.56 1.38 28.72
C ALA A 135 -26.31 1.17 27.37
N PRO A 136 -27.50 0.55 27.38
CA PRO A 136 -28.30 0.38 26.17
C PRO A 136 -28.55 1.73 25.48
N GLY A 137 -28.19 1.81 24.20
CA GLY A 137 -28.37 3.03 23.41
C GLY A 137 -27.23 4.05 23.51
N ALA A 138 -26.13 3.71 24.20
CA ALA A 138 -24.91 4.53 24.16
C ALA A 138 -24.44 4.73 22.70
N ARG A 139 -23.89 5.89 22.36
CA ARG A 139 -23.30 6.08 21.03
C ARG A 139 -21.94 5.42 21.01
N LEU A 140 -21.76 4.45 20.11
CA LEU A 140 -20.45 3.83 19.89
C LEU A 140 -19.59 4.74 19.03
N VAL A 141 -18.36 4.96 19.47
CA VAL A 141 -17.34 5.72 18.75
C VAL A 141 -16.66 4.78 17.76
N GLU A 142 -16.74 5.15 16.49
CA GLU A 142 -16.07 4.43 15.41
C GLU A 142 -14.55 4.67 15.43
N PRO A 143 -13.73 3.64 15.12
CA PRO A 143 -12.31 3.84 14.85
C PRO A 143 -12.11 4.87 13.74
N PRO A 144 -11.26 5.89 13.92
CA PRO A 144 -11.02 6.89 12.88
C PRO A 144 -10.44 6.27 11.60
N ASP A 145 -10.95 6.70 10.43
CA ASP A 145 -10.49 6.21 9.13
C ASP A 145 -8.98 6.44 8.91
N TRP A 146 -8.43 7.56 9.39
CA TRP A 146 -7.00 7.83 9.25
C TRP A 146 -6.15 6.77 9.97
N LEU A 147 -6.63 6.22 11.09
CA LEU A 147 -5.93 5.19 11.82
C LEU A 147 -6.02 3.85 11.07
N LEU A 148 -7.20 3.54 10.52
CA LEU A 148 -7.40 2.35 9.68
C LEU A 148 -6.49 2.38 8.46
N GLU A 149 -6.60 3.41 7.64
CA GLU A 149 -5.88 3.52 6.38
C GLU A 149 -4.36 3.66 6.60
N GLY A 150 -3.95 4.42 7.63
CA GLY A 150 -2.54 4.58 7.98
C GLY A 150 -1.91 3.28 8.50
N ALA A 151 -2.61 2.53 9.37
CA ALA A 151 -2.10 1.25 9.88
C ALA A 151 -2.03 0.19 8.78
N LEU A 152 -3.04 0.09 7.91
CA LEU A 152 -3.02 -0.83 6.75
C LEU A 152 -1.85 -0.53 5.82
N ALA A 153 -1.63 0.74 5.47
CA ALA A 153 -0.54 1.14 4.58
C ALA A 153 0.86 0.96 5.19
N LEU A 154 0.97 0.91 6.52
CA LEU A 154 2.22 0.63 7.23
C LEU A 154 2.51 -0.85 7.45
N THR A 155 1.61 -1.74 6.99
CA THR A 155 1.82 -3.19 7.01
C THR A 155 3.12 -3.57 6.27
N PRO A 156 3.94 -4.50 6.80
CA PRO A 156 5.12 -4.99 6.11
C PRO A 156 4.79 -5.54 4.72
N GLY A 157 5.64 -5.26 3.72
CA GLY A 157 5.45 -5.74 2.34
C GLY A 157 4.45 -4.96 1.49
N ARG A 158 3.87 -3.86 1.99
CA ARG A 158 3.05 -2.95 1.18
C ARG A 158 3.90 -1.98 0.38
N GLU A 159 3.61 -1.88 -0.92
CA GLU A 159 4.09 -0.82 -1.80
C GLU A 159 3.54 0.54 -1.35
N ARG A 160 4.43 1.53 -1.26
CA ARG A 160 4.10 2.89 -0.79
C ARG A 160 4.42 3.96 -1.82
N GLU A 161 5.00 3.57 -2.95
CA GLU A 161 5.45 4.44 -4.03
C GLU A 161 4.29 5.30 -4.54
N ALA A 162 3.13 4.68 -4.78
CA ALA A 162 1.92 5.38 -5.24
C ALA A 162 1.37 6.39 -4.21
N LEU A 163 1.54 6.12 -2.90
CA LEU A 163 1.12 7.06 -1.84
C LEU A 163 2.08 8.26 -1.77
N VAL A 164 3.37 8.01 -1.92
CA VAL A 164 4.40 9.07 -1.97
C VAL A 164 4.20 9.95 -3.20
N GLU A 165 3.94 9.34 -4.36
CA GLU A 165 3.67 10.05 -5.61
C GLU A 165 2.43 10.94 -5.50
N ALA A 166 1.37 10.43 -4.86
CA ALA A 166 0.16 11.21 -4.60
C ALA A 166 0.47 12.46 -3.74
N LEU A 167 1.31 12.35 -2.70
CA LEU A 167 1.71 13.52 -1.88
C LEU A 167 2.55 14.54 -2.65
N SER A 168 3.33 14.10 -3.63
CA SER A 168 4.17 14.98 -4.45
C SER A 168 3.34 15.85 -5.41
N THR A 169 2.17 15.36 -5.83
CA THR A 169 1.26 16.08 -6.74
C THR A 169 0.17 16.88 -6.01
N ALA A 170 0.02 16.67 -4.70
CA ALA A 170 -1.01 17.29 -3.88
C ALA A 170 -0.71 18.76 -3.53
N ASP A 171 -1.77 19.57 -3.40
CA ASP A 171 -1.66 20.89 -2.77
C ASP A 171 -1.38 20.72 -1.27
N LYS A 172 -0.23 21.21 -0.82
CA LYS A 172 0.29 21.06 0.55
C LYS A 172 -0.38 22.02 1.56
N GLY A 173 -1.36 22.82 1.13
CA GLY A 173 -2.02 23.84 1.96
C GLY A 173 -3.01 23.32 3.03
N LYS A 174 -3.38 22.03 2.98
CA LYS A 174 -4.41 21.43 3.83
C LYS A 174 -4.06 21.48 5.32
N SER A 175 -5.03 21.82 6.18
CA SER A 175 -4.81 21.79 7.64
C SER A 175 -5.03 20.39 8.24
N LEU A 176 -4.41 20.10 9.39
CA LEU A 176 -4.62 18.84 10.12
C LEU A 176 -6.08 18.70 10.55
N GLN A 177 -6.73 19.80 10.94
CA GLN A 177 -8.14 19.79 11.33
C GLN A 177 -9.06 19.44 10.15
N GLU A 178 -8.80 20.00 8.96
CA GLU A 178 -9.52 19.64 7.73
C GLU A 178 -9.28 18.19 7.30
N PHE A 179 -8.07 17.66 7.55
CA PHE A 179 -7.77 16.26 7.30
C PHE A 179 -8.51 15.33 8.28
N LEU A 180 -8.44 15.60 9.58
CA LEU A 180 -9.10 14.81 10.61
C LEU A 180 -10.63 14.86 10.53
N GLY A 181 -11.19 15.94 9.97
CA GLY A 181 -12.62 16.10 9.73
C GLY A 181 -13.17 15.39 8.49
N GLN A 182 -12.31 14.83 7.63
CA GLN A 182 -12.75 14.20 6.38
C GLN A 182 -13.42 12.85 6.58
N ARG A 183 -14.43 12.60 5.75
CA ARG A 183 -15.15 11.33 5.69
C ARG A 183 -14.62 10.52 4.53
N PHE A 184 -13.91 9.43 4.83
CA PHE A 184 -13.24 8.62 3.84
C PHE A 184 -14.18 8.08 2.75
N ASP A 185 -15.39 7.66 3.15
CA ASP A 185 -16.36 7.05 2.22
C ASP A 185 -16.87 8.03 1.16
N LEU A 186 -16.84 9.35 1.44
CA LEU A 186 -17.29 10.40 0.51
C LEU A 186 -16.20 10.84 -0.47
N LEU A 187 -14.96 10.41 -0.28
CA LEU A 187 -13.85 10.75 -1.16
C LEU A 187 -13.91 9.91 -2.44
N ASP A 188 -13.51 10.52 -3.56
CA ASP A 188 -13.27 9.84 -4.82
C ASP A 188 -11.97 9.02 -4.76
N SER A 189 -11.63 8.29 -5.83
CA SER A 189 -10.46 7.40 -5.83
C SER A 189 -9.15 8.16 -5.57
N ALA A 190 -8.97 9.34 -6.18
CA ALA A 190 -7.80 10.19 -5.98
C ALA A 190 -7.74 10.74 -4.55
N GLY A 191 -8.87 11.24 -4.04
CA GLY A 191 -9.00 11.73 -2.67
C GLY A 191 -8.71 10.65 -1.63
N ARG A 192 -9.15 9.40 -1.85
CA ARG A 192 -8.83 8.26 -0.96
C ARG A 192 -7.35 7.93 -0.97
N MET A 193 -6.69 7.99 -2.13
CA MET A 193 -5.24 7.78 -2.23
C MET A 193 -4.47 8.84 -1.46
N LEU A 194 -4.84 10.12 -1.63
CA LEU A 194 -4.26 11.22 -0.86
C LEU A 194 -4.54 11.09 0.64
N TYR A 195 -5.77 10.75 1.02
CA TYR A 195 -6.15 10.53 2.42
C TYR A 195 -5.31 9.43 3.07
N ARG A 196 -5.10 8.30 2.37
CA ARG A 196 -4.20 7.22 2.81
C ARG A 196 -2.78 7.72 3.03
N ALA A 197 -2.25 8.52 2.11
CA ALA A 197 -0.90 9.04 2.23
C ALA A 197 -0.74 10.03 3.41
N TYR A 198 -1.70 10.94 3.61
CA TYR A 198 -1.76 11.80 4.80
C TYR A 198 -1.90 11.00 6.11
N SER A 199 -2.67 9.91 6.07
CA SER A 199 -2.85 8.99 7.19
C SER A 199 -1.55 8.29 7.58
N VAL A 200 -0.78 7.83 6.59
CA VAL A 200 0.57 7.29 6.81
C VAL A 200 1.47 8.32 7.48
N ALA A 201 1.48 9.56 6.99
CA ALA A 201 2.27 10.64 7.58
C ALA A 201 1.90 10.87 9.05
N LEU A 202 0.60 10.91 9.36
CA LEU A 202 0.13 11.09 10.73
C LEU A 202 0.50 9.90 11.63
N VAL A 203 0.22 8.67 11.22
CA VAL A 203 0.52 7.48 12.04
C VAL A 203 2.03 7.38 12.27
N GLN A 204 2.87 7.58 11.26
CA GLN A 204 4.32 7.58 11.45
C GLN A 204 4.79 8.69 12.40
N LEU A 205 4.25 9.91 12.29
CA LEU A 205 4.55 11.00 13.23
C LEU A 205 4.27 10.56 14.67
N LEU A 206 3.12 9.94 14.92
CA LEU A 206 2.72 9.46 16.25
C LEU A 206 3.57 8.29 16.75
N LEU A 207 4.10 7.45 15.85
CA LEU A 207 4.93 6.30 16.20
C LEU A 207 6.39 6.65 16.45
N ASP A 208 6.93 7.66 15.75
CA ASP A 208 8.34 8.08 15.82
C ASP A 208 8.67 8.81 17.14
N GLU A 209 7.67 9.31 17.84
CA GLU A 209 7.85 9.97 19.13
C GLU A 209 8.40 9.02 20.20
N GLY A 210 9.15 9.57 21.17
CA GLY A 210 9.61 8.82 22.34
C GLY A 210 8.43 8.24 23.14
N GLY A 211 8.26 6.91 23.09
CA GLY A 211 7.10 6.23 23.68
C GLY A 211 5.80 6.34 22.86
N GLY A 212 5.87 6.84 21.62
CA GLY A 212 4.72 7.11 20.75
C GLY A 212 3.82 5.90 20.52
N ARG A 213 4.41 4.70 20.39
CA ARG A 213 3.67 3.43 20.22
C ARG A 213 2.74 3.11 21.40
N GLY A 214 3.26 3.26 22.63
CA GLY A 214 2.47 3.08 23.85
C GLY A 214 1.40 4.16 24.01
N ARG A 215 1.71 5.41 23.65
CA ARG A 215 0.75 6.52 23.64
C ARG A 215 -0.36 6.32 22.62
N LEU A 216 -0.04 5.80 21.43
CA LEU A 216 -1.04 5.49 20.40
C LEU A 216 -1.97 4.35 20.87
N ALA A 217 -1.43 3.31 21.50
CA ALA A 217 -2.25 2.26 22.10
C ALA A 217 -3.20 2.82 23.18
N ARG A 218 -2.69 3.71 24.06
CA ARG A 218 -3.50 4.41 25.07
C ARG A 218 -4.53 5.37 24.47
N TYR A 219 -4.18 6.03 23.37
CA TYR A 219 -5.10 6.88 22.64
C TYR A 219 -6.26 6.04 22.10
N ILE A 220 -5.97 4.88 21.49
CA ILE A 220 -6.99 3.95 20.98
C ILE A 220 -7.93 3.49 22.11
N SER A 221 -7.40 3.05 23.26
CA SER A 221 -8.24 2.62 24.39
C SER A 221 -9.09 3.75 24.98
N ASN A 222 -8.70 5.01 24.77
CA ASN A 222 -9.40 6.17 25.31
C ASN A 222 -10.34 6.85 24.30
N LEU A 223 -10.45 6.34 23.06
CA LEU A 223 -11.28 6.94 22.01
C LEU A 223 -12.76 7.00 22.38
N SER A 224 -13.28 6.02 23.13
CA SER A 224 -14.66 6.01 23.62
C SER A 224 -14.97 7.15 24.59
N HIS A 225 -13.94 7.69 25.24
CA HIS A 225 -14.01 8.76 26.24
C HIS A 225 -13.46 10.11 25.72
N GLY A 226 -13.12 10.19 24.43
CA GLY A 226 -12.55 11.37 23.80
C GLY A 226 -13.53 12.54 23.73
N SER A 227 -12.99 13.74 23.51
CA SER A 227 -13.80 14.93 23.29
C SER A 227 -14.25 15.03 21.82
N ASN A 228 -15.09 16.02 21.51
CA ASN A 228 -15.44 16.31 20.11
C ASN A 228 -14.27 16.95 19.32
N ASP A 229 -13.24 17.44 20.01
CA ASP A 229 -12.04 18.03 19.39
C ASP A 229 -10.91 16.99 19.30
N ARG A 230 -10.82 16.37 18.13
CA ARG A 230 -9.82 15.34 17.82
C ARG A 230 -8.39 15.86 17.93
N VAL A 231 -8.15 17.15 17.64
CA VAL A 231 -6.80 17.74 17.73
C VAL A 231 -6.44 17.93 19.19
N ALA A 232 -7.38 18.39 20.02
CA ALA A 232 -7.18 18.50 21.46
C ALA A 232 -6.88 17.13 22.10
N ASP A 233 -7.62 16.08 21.72
CA ASP A 233 -7.40 14.72 22.24
C ASP A 233 -6.01 14.18 21.86
N LEU A 234 -5.56 14.42 20.63
CA LEU A 234 -4.20 14.09 20.19
C LEU A 234 -3.16 14.87 21.01
N LYS A 235 -3.33 16.18 21.20
CA LYS A 235 -2.41 17.00 22.02
C LYS A 235 -2.37 16.58 23.50
N ALA A 236 -3.48 16.07 24.02
CA ALA A 236 -3.56 15.54 25.38
C ALA A 236 -2.75 14.23 25.52
N CYS A 237 -2.88 13.31 24.55
CA CYS A 237 -2.17 12.04 24.56
C CYS A 237 -0.70 12.14 24.13
N PHE A 238 -0.36 13.15 23.32
CA PHE A 238 0.98 13.38 22.78
C PHE A 238 1.49 14.78 23.18
N PRO A 239 2.06 14.93 24.39
CA PRO A 239 2.50 16.23 24.91
C PRO A 239 3.54 16.94 24.02
N GLN A 240 4.34 16.17 23.28
CA GLN A 240 5.37 16.67 22.37
C GLN A 240 4.76 17.39 21.15
N LEU A 241 3.47 17.21 20.86
CA LEU A 241 2.76 17.81 19.74
C LEU A 241 1.98 19.09 20.12
N ARG A 242 1.93 19.49 21.40
CA ARG A 242 1.02 20.55 21.88
C ARG A 242 1.12 21.87 21.11
N ASP A 243 2.33 22.34 20.86
CA ASP A 243 2.56 23.68 20.29
C ASP A 243 2.67 23.66 18.76
N ASP A 244 3.18 22.58 18.18
CA ASP A 244 3.59 22.54 16.77
C ASP A 244 3.00 21.35 15.98
N VAL A 245 1.90 20.73 16.41
CA VAL A 245 1.33 19.53 15.74
C VAL A 245 1.14 19.72 14.24
N GLU A 246 0.59 20.86 13.82
CA GLU A 246 0.32 21.19 12.43
C GLU A 246 1.63 21.26 11.64
N LYS A 247 2.62 21.99 12.16
CA LYS A 247 3.93 22.19 11.53
C LYS A 247 4.71 20.87 11.45
N LYS A 248 4.68 20.07 12.52
CA LYS A 248 5.32 18.74 12.58
C LYS A 248 4.68 17.77 11.61
N TRP A 249 3.36 17.74 11.54
CA TRP A 249 2.64 16.90 10.57
C TRP A 249 2.91 17.33 9.13
N ARG A 250 2.84 18.63 8.82
CA ARG A 250 3.22 19.15 7.49
C ARG A 250 4.66 18.84 7.12
N SER A 251 5.60 18.95 8.06
CA SER A 251 6.99 18.57 7.84
C SER A 251 7.12 17.06 7.57
N LYS A 252 6.37 16.22 8.27
CA LYS A 252 6.34 14.77 8.01
C LYS A 252 5.78 14.45 6.62
N VAL A 253 4.73 15.13 6.21
CA VAL A 253 4.16 15.02 4.85
C VAL A 253 5.18 15.48 3.80
N ALA A 254 5.84 16.61 4.01
CA ALA A 254 6.88 17.12 3.11
C ALA A 254 8.03 16.11 2.95
N ARG A 255 8.57 15.59 4.07
CA ARG A 255 9.63 14.56 4.07
C ARG A 255 9.23 13.29 3.34
N LEU A 256 7.97 12.87 3.45
CA LEU A 256 7.47 11.71 2.70
C LEU A 256 7.44 12.00 1.20
N SER A 257 7.03 13.20 0.77
CA SER A 257 7.09 13.61 -0.65
C SER A 257 8.51 13.85 -1.19
N GLU A 258 9.44 14.29 -0.33
CA GLU A 258 10.81 14.66 -0.70
C GLU A 258 11.61 13.47 -1.27
N HIS A 259 11.30 12.24 -0.85
CA HIS A 259 11.96 11.03 -1.34
C HIS A 259 11.72 10.76 -2.84
N GLN A 260 10.72 11.39 -3.47
CA GLN A 260 10.53 11.34 -4.93
C GLN A 260 10.65 12.71 -5.61
N THR A 261 10.56 13.82 -4.86
CA THR A 261 10.59 15.16 -5.46
C THR A 261 11.95 15.47 -6.10
N TYR A 262 13.02 14.79 -5.68
CA TYR A 262 14.39 14.98 -6.20
C TYR A 262 14.88 13.89 -7.16
N GLN A 263 14.15 12.79 -7.33
CA GLN A 263 14.44 11.85 -8.42
C GLN A 263 13.59 12.22 -9.62
N LEU A 264 14.01 13.27 -10.33
CA LEU A 264 13.68 13.34 -11.74
C LEU A 264 14.21 12.06 -12.36
N LEU A 265 13.32 11.32 -13.02
CA LEU A 265 13.74 10.17 -13.81
C LEU A 265 14.80 10.66 -14.81
N SER A 266 15.87 9.90 -14.98
CA SER A 266 16.81 10.11 -16.09
C SER A 266 16.05 10.08 -17.41
N PHE A 267 16.67 10.58 -18.47
CA PHE A 267 16.04 10.52 -19.80
C PHE A 267 15.68 9.08 -20.19
N ALA A 268 16.58 8.12 -19.93
CA ALA A 268 16.37 6.70 -20.22
C ALA A 268 15.21 6.10 -19.42
N GLU A 269 15.15 6.34 -18.12
CA GLU A 269 14.05 5.84 -17.27
C GLU A 269 12.71 6.47 -17.64
N SER A 270 12.71 7.76 -18.00
CA SER A 270 11.52 8.48 -18.44
C SER A 270 10.98 7.93 -19.77
N GLU A 271 11.86 7.65 -20.74
CA GLU A 271 11.50 7.02 -22.02
C GLU A 271 10.95 5.61 -21.80
N GLN A 272 11.62 4.79 -20.97
CA GLN A 272 11.15 3.44 -20.66
C GLN A 272 9.75 3.47 -20.03
N ARG A 273 9.54 4.34 -19.03
CA ARG A 273 8.24 4.45 -18.35
C ARG A 273 7.15 4.98 -19.27
N LEU A 274 7.49 5.88 -20.19
CA LEU A 274 6.59 6.37 -21.22
C LEU A 274 6.18 5.23 -22.18
N ASP A 275 7.11 4.38 -22.61
CA ASP A 275 6.81 3.22 -23.46
C ASP A 275 5.91 2.20 -22.77
N GLU A 276 6.17 1.91 -21.49
CA GLU A 276 5.33 1.01 -20.69
C GLU A 276 3.87 1.50 -20.61
N LEU A 277 3.68 2.82 -20.43
CA LEU A 277 2.33 3.41 -20.35
C LEU A 277 1.61 3.41 -21.70
N ILE A 278 2.33 3.60 -22.81
CA ILE A 278 1.76 3.65 -24.16
C ILE A 278 1.39 2.23 -24.67
N GLN A 279 2.06 1.19 -24.19
CA GLN A 279 1.74 -0.21 -24.53
C GLN A 279 0.51 -0.72 -23.75
N ILE A 280 -0.69 -0.37 -24.21
CA ILE A 280 -1.93 -0.87 -23.61
C ILE A 280 -2.12 -2.34 -24.01
N LYS A 281 -2.05 -3.25 -23.03
CA LYS A 281 -2.48 -4.64 -23.21
C LYS A 281 -4.01 -4.69 -23.14
N ILE A 282 -4.66 -4.84 -24.29
CA ILE A 282 -6.12 -5.03 -24.37
C ILE A 282 -6.38 -6.50 -24.65
N SER A 283 -7.08 -7.16 -23.75
CA SER A 283 -7.62 -8.50 -24.00
C SER A 283 -8.72 -8.37 -25.04
N ASP A 284 -8.50 -8.92 -26.23
CA ASP A 284 -9.54 -8.98 -27.25
C ASP A 284 -10.57 -10.01 -26.80
N GLY A 285 -11.81 -9.60 -26.55
CA GLY A 285 -12.92 -10.44 -26.09
C GLY A 285 -13.40 -11.47 -27.12
N SER A 286 -12.57 -11.81 -28.11
CA SER A 286 -12.83 -12.84 -29.10
C SER A 286 -12.53 -14.22 -28.50
N ARG A 287 -13.42 -15.18 -28.72
CA ARG A 287 -13.40 -16.58 -28.22
C ARG A 287 -12.13 -17.39 -28.54
N ASN A 288 -11.09 -16.81 -29.12
CA ASN A 288 -9.80 -17.46 -29.29
C ASN A 288 -8.86 -17.09 -28.14
N ARG A 289 -8.51 -18.12 -27.36
CA ARG A 289 -7.49 -18.14 -26.32
C ARG A 289 -6.13 -17.81 -26.95
N GLY A 290 -5.86 -16.52 -27.17
CA GLY A 290 -4.64 -15.98 -27.74
C GLY A 290 -4.08 -14.88 -26.84
N ARG A 291 -2.76 -14.89 -26.65
CA ARG A 291 -1.98 -13.92 -25.85
C ARG A 291 -2.52 -12.47 -25.99
N PRO A 292 -2.59 -11.68 -24.89
CA PRO A 292 -2.93 -10.26 -24.98
C PRO A 292 -1.95 -9.57 -25.94
N LYS A 293 -2.48 -9.00 -27.02
CA LYS A 293 -1.67 -8.32 -28.02
C LYS A 293 -1.44 -6.88 -27.56
N PRO A 294 -0.20 -6.37 -27.54
CA PRO A 294 0.06 -4.98 -27.19
C PRO A 294 -0.60 -4.10 -28.26
N ALA A 295 -1.63 -3.34 -27.88
CA ALA A 295 -2.32 -2.44 -28.78
C ALA A 295 -1.69 -1.05 -28.66
N ASN A 296 -1.15 -0.54 -29.77
CA ASN A 296 -0.58 0.81 -29.80
C ASN A 296 -1.73 1.85 -29.88
N LEU A 297 -1.52 3.05 -29.30
CA LEU A 297 -2.41 4.22 -29.43
C LEU A 297 -2.85 4.50 -30.88
N SER A 298 -1.96 4.28 -31.85
CA SER A 298 -2.26 4.42 -33.28
C SER A 298 -3.30 3.40 -33.76
N GLU A 299 -3.25 2.17 -33.25
CA GLU A 299 -4.21 1.11 -33.58
C GLU A 299 -5.56 1.34 -32.90
N LEU A 300 -5.55 1.87 -31.67
CA LEU A 300 -6.77 2.24 -30.92
C LEU A 300 -7.54 3.40 -31.54
N SER A 301 -6.87 4.20 -32.37
CA SER A 301 -7.55 5.25 -33.14
C SER A 301 -8.36 4.72 -34.34
N ARG A 302 -8.15 3.46 -34.75
CA ARG A 302 -8.75 2.88 -35.97
C ARG A 302 -10.16 2.30 -35.73
N SER A 303 -10.50 1.90 -34.51
CA SER A 303 -11.78 1.27 -34.18
C SER A 303 -12.51 1.99 -33.04
N LYS A 304 -13.77 1.62 -32.79
CA LYS A 304 -14.54 2.14 -31.65
C LYS A 304 -14.10 1.43 -30.38
N LEU A 305 -13.58 2.19 -29.40
CA LEU A 305 -13.18 1.65 -28.10
C LEU A 305 -14.37 0.97 -27.41
N SER A 306 -14.14 -0.26 -26.95
CA SER A 306 -15.03 -0.99 -26.03
C SER A 306 -15.05 -0.31 -24.66
N ALA A 307 -15.95 -0.75 -23.76
CA ALA A 307 -15.98 -0.23 -22.39
C ALA A 307 -14.65 -0.48 -21.65
N GLU A 308 -14.08 -1.68 -21.81
CA GLU A 308 -12.75 -2.03 -21.30
C GLU A 308 -11.64 -1.20 -21.94
N GLY A 309 -11.70 -0.97 -23.25
CA GLY A 309 -10.73 -0.12 -23.96
C GLY A 309 -10.77 1.33 -23.48
N LYS A 310 -11.95 1.88 -23.16
CA LYS A 310 -12.06 3.21 -22.55
C LYS A 310 -11.48 3.26 -21.14
N ALA A 311 -11.71 2.23 -20.34
CA ALA A 311 -11.12 2.13 -19.00
C ALA A 311 -9.58 2.04 -19.06
N ALA A 312 -9.04 1.26 -20.00
CA ALA A 312 -7.61 1.14 -20.21
C ALA A 312 -6.96 2.46 -20.67
N VAL A 313 -7.59 3.19 -21.60
CA VAL A 313 -7.11 4.51 -22.04
C VAL A 313 -7.23 5.56 -20.93
N ASN A 314 -8.26 5.49 -20.07
CA ASN A 314 -8.38 6.32 -18.87
C ASN A 314 -7.22 6.05 -17.89
N HIS A 315 -6.90 4.78 -17.62
CA HIS A 315 -5.81 4.40 -16.74
C HIS A 315 -4.45 4.87 -17.28
N MET A 316 -4.20 4.70 -18.58
CA MET A 316 -3.02 5.26 -19.23
C MET A 316 -2.98 6.79 -19.12
N SER A 317 -4.10 7.49 -19.35
CA SER A 317 -4.15 8.95 -19.22
C SER A 317 -3.82 9.42 -17.80
N GLN A 318 -4.18 8.66 -16.76
CA GLN A 318 -3.83 8.93 -15.38
C GLN A 318 -2.35 8.67 -15.13
N GLY A 319 -1.81 7.55 -15.61
CA GLY A 319 -0.38 7.24 -15.52
C GLY A 319 0.50 8.27 -16.22
N LEU A 320 0.09 8.78 -17.38
CA LEU A 320 0.80 9.85 -18.10
C LEU A 320 0.77 11.18 -17.34
N LEU A 321 -0.34 11.50 -16.66
CA LEU A 321 -0.44 12.71 -15.85
C LEU A 321 0.54 12.66 -14.67
N LEU A 322 0.66 11.50 -14.04
CA LEU A 322 1.61 11.24 -12.96
C LEU A 322 3.06 11.33 -13.46
N LEU A 323 3.36 10.67 -14.60
CA LEU A 323 4.68 10.71 -15.23
C LEU A 323 5.14 12.13 -15.57
N VAL A 324 4.25 13.04 -15.97
CA VAL A 324 4.62 14.45 -16.27
C VAL A 324 5.23 15.16 -15.05
N GLY A 325 4.86 14.76 -13.83
CA GLY A 325 5.42 15.32 -12.59
C GLY A 325 6.86 14.89 -12.30
N THR A 326 7.23 13.67 -12.71
CA THR A 326 8.49 13.01 -12.36
C THR A 326 9.44 12.82 -13.54
N ALA A 327 8.96 12.93 -14.77
CA ALA A 327 9.74 12.74 -15.98
C ALA A 327 10.81 13.82 -16.21
N HIS A 328 11.84 13.42 -16.95
CA HIS A 328 12.89 14.28 -17.48
C HIS A 328 12.27 15.51 -18.16
N PRO A 329 12.75 16.75 -17.88
CA PRO A 329 12.12 17.99 -18.34
C PRO A 329 11.84 18.04 -19.85
N VAL A 330 12.74 17.46 -20.65
CA VAL A 330 12.67 17.43 -22.12
C VAL A 330 11.52 16.54 -22.64
N LEU A 331 11.11 15.52 -21.89
CA LEU A 331 10.01 14.61 -22.27
C LEU A 331 8.64 15.04 -21.74
N ARG A 332 8.58 15.99 -20.80
CA ARG A 332 7.29 16.47 -20.25
C ARG A 332 6.32 16.97 -21.31
N PRO A 333 6.74 17.76 -22.33
CA PRO A 333 5.83 18.18 -23.39
C PRO A 333 5.29 16.99 -24.20
N VAL A 334 6.13 16.00 -24.48
CA VAL A 334 5.77 14.78 -25.22
C VAL A 334 4.75 13.95 -24.44
N ALA A 335 4.99 13.71 -23.14
CA ALA A 335 4.07 12.98 -22.27
C ALA A 335 2.70 13.69 -22.14
N ARG A 336 2.68 15.03 -22.05
CA ARG A 336 1.44 15.82 -22.07
C ARG A 336 0.66 15.66 -23.38
N GLU A 337 1.35 15.63 -24.51
CA GLU A 337 0.70 15.43 -25.81
C GLU A 337 0.05 14.03 -25.93
N TYR A 338 0.71 12.97 -25.45
CA TYR A 338 0.09 11.64 -25.37
C TYR A 338 -1.13 11.62 -24.44
N GLN A 339 -1.06 12.33 -23.30
CA GLN A 339 -2.18 12.45 -22.37
C GLN A 339 -3.39 13.15 -23.03
N GLN A 340 -3.16 14.22 -23.81
CA GLN A 340 -4.22 14.87 -24.58
C GLN A 340 -4.81 13.96 -25.65
N ILE A 341 -3.98 13.17 -26.34
CA ILE A 341 -4.43 12.17 -27.32
C ILE A 341 -5.33 11.14 -26.63
N ALA A 342 -4.94 10.63 -25.46
CA ALA A 342 -5.76 9.72 -24.66
C ALA A 342 -7.14 10.34 -24.32
N ALA A 343 -7.16 11.58 -23.83
CA ALA A 343 -8.39 12.31 -23.53
C ALA A 343 -9.32 12.48 -24.75
N LEU A 344 -8.75 12.73 -25.93
CA LEU A 344 -9.51 12.80 -27.19
C LEU A 344 -10.12 11.45 -27.58
N LEU A 345 -9.35 10.36 -27.41
CA LEU A 345 -9.81 8.99 -27.68
C LEU A 345 -10.99 8.60 -26.78
N ILE A 346 -10.92 8.92 -25.47
CA ILE A 346 -12.01 8.69 -24.51
C ILE A 346 -13.28 9.43 -24.93
N ARG A 347 -13.14 10.67 -25.40
CA ARG A 347 -14.23 11.50 -25.94
C ARG A 347 -14.71 11.07 -27.33
N GLY A 348 -14.11 10.04 -27.92
CA GLY A 348 -14.47 9.51 -29.23
C GLY A 348 -13.97 10.32 -30.43
N LYS A 349 -13.13 11.33 -30.21
CA LYS A 349 -12.51 12.13 -31.29
C LYS A 349 -11.30 11.38 -31.82
N ARG A 350 -11.32 10.97 -33.10
CA ARG A 350 -10.27 10.11 -33.69
C ARG A 350 -9.52 10.73 -34.88
N ARG A 351 -10.03 11.83 -35.43
CA ARG A 351 -9.47 12.46 -36.62
C ARG A 351 -8.07 13.00 -36.33
N GLY A 352 -7.09 12.60 -37.14
CA GLY A 352 -5.71 13.11 -37.08
C GLY A 352 -4.85 12.55 -35.95
N ILE A 353 -5.36 11.61 -35.13
CA ILE A 353 -4.61 11.04 -34.01
C ILE A 353 -3.40 10.24 -34.50
N ALA A 354 -3.57 9.39 -35.52
CA ALA A 354 -2.46 8.61 -36.07
C ALA A 354 -1.28 9.49 -36.53
N LYS A 355 -1.56 10.64 -37.16
CA LYS A 355 -0.53 11.60 -37.60
C LYS A 355 0.17 12.28 -36.41
N ARG A 356 -0.58 12.59 -35.35
CA ARG A 356 0.00 13.17 -34.11
C ARG A 356 0.90 12.16 -33.40
N VAL A 357 0.46 10.91 -33.27
CA VAL A 357 1.26 9.84 -32.66
C VAL A 357 2.54 9.61 -33.45
N SER A 358 2.47 9.49 -34.79
CA SER A 358 3.68 9.33 -35.61
C SER A 358 4.65 10.50 -35.52
N HIS A 359 4.14 11.71 -35.33
CA HIS A 359 4.98 12.90 -35.14
C HIS A 359 5.69 12.86 -33.78
N LEU A 360 4.99 12.48 -32.71
CA LEU A 360 5.57 12.31 -31.39
C LEU A 360 6.63 11.19 -31.37
N ASP A 361 6.39 10.08 -32.05
CA ASP A 361 7.37 9.00 -32.19
C ASP A 361 8.66 9.49 -32.89
N GLY A 362 8.53 10.40 -33.86
CA GLY A 362 9.67 11.06 -34.51
C GLY A 362 10.45 11.96 -33.55
N ILE A 363 9.74 12.80 -32.79
CA ILE A 363 10.34 13.69 -31.78
C ILE A 363 11.08 12.87 -30.72
N ARG A 364 10.47 11.79 -30.21
CA ARG A 364 11.09 10.92 -29.20
C ARG A 364 12.40 10.32 -29.69
N LYS A 365 12.44 9.83 -30.92
CA LYS A 365 13.68 9.29 -31.53
C LYS A 365 14.78 10.34 -31.66
N GLU A 366 14.43 11.56 -32.07
CA GLU A 366 15.40 12.66 -32.17
C GLU A 366 15.93 13.05 -30.79
N LEU A 367 15.06 13.16 -29.79
CA LEU A 367 15.45 13.45 -28.42
C LEU A 367 16.33 12.35 -27.82
N ALA A 368 16.02 11.08 -28.10
CA ALA A 368 16.82 9.96 -27.62
C ALA A 368 18.21 9.92 -28.23
N ALA A 369 18.33 10.18 -29.54
CA ALA A 369 19.64 10.29 -30.20
C ALA A 369 20.47 11.42 -29.57
N ARG A 370 19.90 12.62 -29.44
CA ARG A 370 20.61 13.78 -28.88
C ARG A 370 21.03 13.56 -27.42
N MET A 371 20.19 12.92 -26.60
CA MET A 371 20.55 12.66 -25.20
C MET A 371 21.63 11.58 -25.09
N GLY A 372 21.59 10.57 -25.96
CA GLY A 372 22.67 9.58 -26.08
C GLY A 372 24.00 10.23 -26.45
N ASP A 373 24.01 11.14 -27.43
CA ASP A 373 25.23 11.89 -27.80
C ASP A 373 25.78 12.73 -26.62
N ILE A 374 24.90 13.30 -25.79
CA ILE A 374 25.30 14.04 -24.58
C ILE A 374 25.89 13.10 -23.54
N ASP A 375 25.23 11.98 -23.26
CA ASP A 375 25.74 10.99 -22.30
C ASP A 375 27.10 10.42 -22.74
N ASP A 376 27.26 10.11 -24.03
CA ASP A 376 28.53 9.65 -24.60
C ASP A 376 29.64 10.70 -24.49
N TYR A 377 29.32 11.97 -24.75
CA TYR A 377 30.27 13.07 -24.56
C TYR A 377 30.66 13.25 -23.09
N MET A 378 29.68 13.21 -22.17
CA MET A 378 29.94 13.31 -20.74
C MET A 378 30.81 12.15 -20.25
N ASN A 379 30.49 10.92 -20.65
CA ASN A 379 31.29 9.74 -20.34
C ASN A 379 32.73 9.87 -20.87
N TRP A 380 32.90 10.32 -22.11
CA TRP A 380 34.23 10.57 -22.68
C TRP A 380 35.00 11.66 -21.92
N PHE A 381 34.33 12.77 -21.56
CA PHE A 381 34.92 13.88 -20.81
C PHE A 381 35.34 13.44 -19.40
N GLU A 382 34.49 12.69 -18.70
CA GLU A 382 34.82 12.12 -17.38
C GLU A 382 36.01 11.16 -17.47
N ALA A 383 36.07 10.33 -18.52
CA ALA A 383 37.14 9.35 -18.70
C ALA A 383 38.49 9.99 -19.10
N THR A 384 38.49 11.15 -19.78
CA THR A 384 39.70 11.68 -20.43
C THR A 384 40.17 13.05 -19.92
N GLN A 385 39.29 13.87 -19.34
CA GLN A 385 39.57 15.27 -19.01
C GLN A 385 39.34 15.63 -17.54
N MET A 386 38.79 14.73 -16.71
CA MET A 386 38.66 15.00 -15.28
C MET A 386 40.01 14.87 -14.55
N GLU A 387 40.58 16.00 -14.16
CA GLU A 387 41.79 16.07 -13.32
C GLU A 387 41.53 15.63 -11.87
N ASN A 388 40.30 15.73 -11.38
CA ASN A 388 39.91 15.36 -10.02
C ASN A 388 39.19 14.01 -10.01
N GLN A 389 39.93 12.94 -9.74
CA GLN A 389 39.33 11.65 -9.39
C GLN A 389 38.45 11.84 -8.15
N SER A 390 37.23 11.29 -8.18
CA SER A 390 36.37 11.28 -6.99
C SER A 390 37.15 10.61 -5.86
N GLY A 391 37.34 11.30 -4.74
CA GLY A 391 38.12 10.81 -3.59
C GLY A 391 37.58 9.51 -2.96
N ALA A 392 36.50 8.94 -3.50
CA ALA A 392 35.86 7.70 -3.06
C ALA A 392 36.82 6.50 -3.04
N PHE A 393 37.78 6.43 -3.97
CA PHE A 393 38.80 5.38 -4.00
C PHE A 393 40.14 5.80 -3.39
N SER A 394 40.27 7.07 -2.98
CA SER A 394 41.52 7.57 -2.39
C SER A 394 41.87 6.85 -1.09
N ASP A 395 40.88 6.44 -0.31
CA ASP A 395 41.08 5.65 0.91
C ASP A 395 41.47 4.20 0.60
N TYR A 396 40.99 3.63 -0.51
CA TYR A 396 41.39 2.30 -0.96
C TYR A 396 42.84 2.29 -1.48
N LEU A 397 43.23 3.31 -2.25
CA LEU A 397 44.61 3.51 -2.70
C LEU A 397 45.55 3.85 -1.55
N LYS A 398 45.10 4.64 -0.56
CA LYS A 398 45.85 4.87 0.68
C LYS A 398 46.00 3.59 1.50
N ALA A 399 44.97 2.76 1.61
CA ALA A 399 45.05 1.47 2.31
C ALA A 399 46.00 0.50 1.60
N ALA A 400 46.02 0.47 0.27
CA ALA A 400 46.99 -0.32 -0.50
C ALA A 400 48.43 0.19 -0.28
N ASN A 401 48.64 1.52 -0.30
CA ASN A 401 49.94 2.12 -0.02
C ASN A 401 50.36 1.97 1.47
N GLN A 402 49.42 1.99 2.41
CA GLN A 402 49.67 1.73 3.84
C GLN A 402 49.95 0.25 4.12
N SER A 403 49.43 -0.67 3.31
CA SER A 403 49.78 -2.10 3.38
C SER A 403 51.21 -2.35 2.91
N GLN A 404 51.76 -1.48 2.06
CA GLN A 404 53.19 -1.47 1.71
C GLN A 404 54.07 -0.83 2.81
N VAL A 405 53.51 0.04 3.66
CA VAL A 405 54.23 0.64 4.80
C VAL A 405 54.13 -0.27 6.04
N SER A 406 55.06 -1.23 6.08
CA SER A 406 55.48 -2.05 7.24
C SER A 406 54.36 -2.71 8.06
N ALA A 407 53.83 -3.82 7.56
CA ALA A 407 53.40 -4.88 8.47
C ALA A 407 54.61 -5.29 9.34
N GLN A 408 54.48 -5.10 10.65
CA GLN A 408 55.52 -5.44 11.62
C GLN A 408 55.86 -6.93 11.48
N ARG A 409 57.05 -7.26 10.93
CA ARG A 409 57.48 -8.64 10.64
C ARG A 409 57.25 -9.52 11.86
N ARG A 410 56.36 -10.51 11.73
CA ARG A 410 56.09 -11.47 12.80
C ARG A 410 57.31 -12.35 12.96
N ARG A 411 57.81 -12.48 14.20
CA ARG A 411 59.01 -13.25 14.55
C ARG A 411 58.66 -14.64 15.09
N ASP A 412 57.65 -15.27 14.54
CA ASP A 412 57.37 -16.68 14.81
C ASP A 412 58.27 -17.58 13.94
N PRO A 413 58.57 -18.81 14.37
CA PRO A 413 59.56 -19.67 13.71
C PRO A 413 59.25 -19.96 12.24
N LEU A 414 57.96 -19.99 11.87
CA LEU A 414 57.52 -20.19 10.49
C LEU A 414 57.77 -18.95 9.62
N SER A 415 57.49 -17.75 10.13
CA SER A 415 57.79 -16.50 9.43
C SER A 415 59.29 -16.29 9.23
N VAL A 416 60.13 -16.64 10.21
CA VAL A 416 61.60 -16.57 10.04
C VAL A 416 62.10 -17.53 8.96
N TYR A 417 61.50 -18.72 8.84
CA TYR A 417 61.85 -19.67 7.78
C TYR A 417 61.42 -19.18 6.40
N LEU A 418 60.24 -18.57 6.29
CA LEU A 418 59.74 -18.01 5.04
C LEU A 418 60.53 -16.77 4.59
N ASP A 419 60.88 -15.87 5.52
CA ASP A 419 61.74 -14.72 5.23
C ASP A 419 63.13 -15.17 4.73
N ALA A 420 63.70 -16.23 5.33
CA ALA A 420 64.99 -16.77 4.90
C ALA A 420 64.95 -17.43 3.51
N LEU A 421 63.80 -17.98 3.11
CA LEU A 421 63.58 -18.49 1.75
C LEU A 421 63.41 -17.36 0.74
N GLU A 422 62.69 -16.29 1.11
CA GLU A 422 62.50 -15.11 0.26
C GLU A 422 63.84 -14.40 -0.03
N ASP A 423 64.69 -14.22 0.99
CA ASP A 423 66.04 -13.67 0.82
C ASP A 423 66.94 -14.55 -0.07
N GLN A 424 66.77 -15.88 -0.03
CA GLN A 424 67.51 -16.81 -0.91
C GLN A 424 67.05 -16.73 -2.37
N ILE A 425 65.76 -16.46 -2.60
CA ILE A 425 65.20 -16.33 -3.95
C ILE A 425 65.64 -14.99 -4.56
N GLU A 426 65.55 -13.88 -3.81
CA GLU A 426 65.99 -12.56 -4.29
C GLU A 426 67.50 -12.50 -4.55
N THR A 427 68.32 -13.20 -3.75
CA THR A 427 69.78 -13.29 -4.01
C THR A 427 70.13 -14.19 -5.20
N SER A 428 69.27 -15.16 -5.54
CA SER A 428 69.46 -16.02 -6.72
C SER A 428 69.02 -15.38 -8.05
N GLU A 429 68.24 -14.29 -8.02
CA GLU A 429 67.86 -13.53 -9.21
C GLU A 429 68.84 -12.38 -9.55
N LEU A 430 69.87 -12.18 -8.72
CA LEU A 430 70.92 -11.15 -8.90
C LEU A 430 72.32 -11.72 -9.25
N GLU A 431 72.43 -13.03 -9.48
CA GLU A 431 73.54 -13.69 -10.21
C GLU A 431 73.06 -14.15 -11.59
#